data_AF-F2Q9D8-F1
#
_entry.id   AF-F2Q9D8-F1
#
_cell.length_a   1.000
_cell.length_b   1.000
_cell.length_c   1.000
_cell.angle_alpha   90.00
_cell.angle_beta   90.00
_cell.angle_gamma   90.00
#
_symmetry.space_group_name_H-M   'P 1'
#
loop_
_entity.id
_entity.type
_entity.pdbx_description
1 polymer ?
#
loop_
_entity_poly.entity_id
_entity_poly.type
_entity_poly.pdbx_seq_one_letter_code
_entity_poly.pdbx_strand_id
1 'polypeptide(L)'
;MFSLPTLTSDITVEVNSSATKTPFVRRPVEPVGKFFLQHAQRTLRNHTWSEFERIEAEKNVKTVDESNVDPDELLFDTELADEDLLTHDARDWKTADLYAAMGLSKLRFRATQNQIIKAHRKQVVKYHPDKQSAAGGSLDQDGFFKIIQKAFETLTDSNKKAQYDSCDFVADVAPPKKGTNYDFYEAWGPVFDAEARFSKKTPIP
;
A
#
# COMPACT_ATOMS: atom_id res chain seq x y z
N MET A 1 -31.34 -20.81 8.71
CA MET A 1 -31.30 -20.69 10.18
C MET A 1 -30.23 -21.64 10.70
N PHE A 2 -29.07 -21.13 11.11
CA PHE A 2 -28.01 -21.97 11.66
C PHE A 2 -28.30 -22.22 13.15
N SER A 3 -28.67 -23.46 13.49
CA SER A 3 -28.82 -23.91 14.87
C SER A 3 -27.47 -24.34 15.41
N LEU A 4 -27.08 -23.78 16.55
CA LEU A 4 -25.87 -24.22 17.25
C LEU A 4 -26.06 -25.65 17.79
N PRO A 5 -24.99 -26.47 17.83
CA PRO A 5 -25.03 -27.79 18.43
C PRO A 5 -25.30 -27.69 19.95
N THR A 6 -26.05 -28.67 20.47
CA THR A 6 -26.39 -28.74 21.90
C THR A 6 -25.17 -29.09 22.74
N LEU A 7 -25.03 -28.45 23.91
CA LEU A 7 -23.96 -28.74 24.86
C LEU A 7 -23.92 -30.24 25.22
N THR A 8 -22.71 -30.81 25.27
CA THR A 8 -22.46 -32.24 25.55
C THR A 8 -22.31 -32.55 27.04
N SER A 9 -22.23 -31.53 27.90
CA SER A 9 -22.17 -31.68 29.36
C SER A 9 -22.65 -30.40 30.04
N ASP A 10 -23.18 -30.52 31.25
CA ASP A 10 -23.51 -29.37 32.09
C ASP A 10 -22.22 -28.61 32.43
N ILE A 11 -22.09 -27.36 31.96
CA ILE A 11 -20.98 -26.49 32.35
C ILE A 11 -21.22 -26.05 33.79
N THR A 12 -20.50 -26.65 34.73
CA THR A 12 -20.46 -26.17 36.12
C THR A 12 -19.58 -24.93 36.18
N VAL A 13 -20.20 -23.75 36.26
CA VAL A 13 -19.49 -22.49 36.50
C VAL A 13 -19.20 -22.38 37.99
N GLU A 14 -17.98 -22.70 38.39
CA GLU A 14 -17.50 -22.42 39.75
C GLU A 14 -17.21 -20.92 39.89
N VAL A 15 -18.22 -20.16 40.34
CA VAL A 15 -18.04 -18.74 40.68
C VAL A 15 -17.25 -18.68 41.98
N ASN A 16 -15.97 -18.33 41.89
CA ASN A 16 -15.15 -18.10 43.07
C ASN A 16 -15.59 -16.81 43.79
N SER A 17 -16.52 -16.94 44.72
CA SER A 17 -17.05 -15.86 45.57
C SER A 17 -16.07 -15.40 46.67
N SER A 18 -14.95 -16.10 46.83
CA SER A 18 -13.91 -15.75 47.83
C SER A 18 -12.89 -14.74 47.32
N ALA A 19 -12.93 -14.38 46.03
CA ALA A 19 -12.03 -13.39 45.45
C ALA A 19 -12.37 -11.98 45.98
N THR A 20 -11.60 -11.51 46.96
CA THR A 20 -11.69 -10.12 47.46
C THR A 20 -10.81 -9.20 46.62
N LYS A 21 -11.35 -8.03 46.23
CA LYS A 21 -10.57 -7.00 45.53
C LYS A 21 -9.48 -6.50 46.49
N THR A 22 -8.24 -6.43 46.01
CA THR A 22 -7.15 -5.83 46.78
C THR A 22 -7.45 -4.36 47.09
N PRO A 23 -7.10 -3.85 48.29
CA PRO A 23 -7.29 -2.44 48.63
C PRO A 23 -6.47 -1.54 47.70
N PHE A 24 -6.89 -0.28 47.53
CA PHE A 24 -6.14 0.68 46.74
C PHE A 24 -4.78 0.95 47.40
N VAL A 25 -3.70 0.85 46.61
CA VAL A 25 -2.33 1.12 47.08
C VAL A 25 -1.81 2.34 46.35
N ARG A 26 -1.49 3.42 47.08
CA ARG A 26 -0.74 4.55 46.51
C ARG A 26 0.72 4.13 46.39
N ARG A 27 1.26 4.14 45.17
CA ARG A 27 2.68 3.91 44.91
C ARG A 27 3.31 5.21 44.40
N PRO A 28 4.53 5.57 44.87
CA PRO A 28 5.28 6.64 44.24
C PRO A 28 5.62 6.21 42.81
N VAL A 29 5.37 7.09 41.84
CA VAL A 29 5.80 6.89 40.46
C VAL A 29 7.14 7.56 40.32
N GLU A 30 8.19 6.75 40.11
CA GLU A 30 9.51 7.27 39.82
C GLU A 30 9.51 7.94 38.43
N PRO A 31 10.35 8.97 38.18
CA PRO A 31 10.38 9.71 36.92
C PRO A 31 11.01 8.93 35.76
N VAL A 32 10.92 7.60 35.79
CA VAL A 32 11.59 6.69 34.86
C VAL A 32 10.65 5.61 34.35
N GLY A 33 10.91 5.15 33.13
CA GLY A 33 10.22 4.01 32.54
C GLY A 33 8.89 4.33 31.86
N LYS A 34 8.30 3.28 31.27
CA LYS A 34 7.11 3.39 30.41
C LYS A 34 5.92 3.99 31.13
N PHE A 35 5.63 3.56 32.36
CA PHE A 35 4.43 3.98 33.08
C PHE A 35 4.46 5.45 33.48
N PHE A 36 5.66 5.98 33.80
CA PHE A 36 5.84 7.40 34.05
C PHE A 36 5.63 8.22 32.78
N LEU A 37 6.21 7.81 31.65
CA LEU A 37 6.00 8.48 30.36
C LEU A 37 4.53 8.46 29.94
N GLN A 38 3.82 7.34 30.14
CA GLN A 38 2.38 7.24 29.88
C GLN A 38 1.59 8.22 30.77
N HIS A 39 1.90 8.27 32.07
CA HIS A 39 1.28 9.23 32.98
C HIS A 39 1.56 10.68 32.57
N ALA A 40 2.82 11.03 32.32
CA ALA A 40 3.23 12.37 31.90
C ALA A 40 2.58 12.78 30.57
N GLN A 41 2.49 11.87 29.59
CA GLN A 41 1.82 12.14 28.32
C GLN A 41 0.32 12.39 28.53
N ARG A 42 -0.34 11.62 29.40
CA ARG A 42 -1.75 11.82 29.73
C ARG A 42 -1.99 13.14 30.43
N THR A 43 -1.16 13.52 31.40
CA THR A 43 -1.29 14.79 32.12
C THR A 43 -0.97 15.98 31.24
N LEU A 44 0.06 15.90 30.39
CA LEU A 44 0.41 16.98 29.45
C LEU A 44 -0.65 17.18 28.36
N ARG A 45 -1.30 16.10 27.91
CA ARG A 45 -2.27 16.14 26.81
C ARG A 45 -3.74 16.13 27.27
N ASN A 46 -3.98 16.14 28.59
CA ASN A 46 -5.31 16.03 29.19
C ASN A 46 -6.14 14.83 28.70
N HIS A 47 -5.48 13.70 28.43
CA HIS A 47 -6.17 12.48 27.97
C HIS A 47 -6.66 11.62 29.13
N THR A 48 -7.86 11.06 28.97
CA THR A 48 -8.36 10.00 29.85
C THR A 48 -7.55 8.72 29.68
N TRP A 49 -7.68 7.77 30.63
CA TRP A 49 -6.96 6.50 30.53
C TRP A 49 -7.42 5.67 29.32
N SER A 50 -8.73 5.62 29.08
CA SER A 50 -9.32 4.91 27.93
C SER A 50 -8.91 5.52 26.59
N GLU A 51 -8.85 6.84 26.48
CA GLU A 51 -8.39 7.51 25.27
C GLU A 51 -6.91 7.24 25.00
N PHE A 52 -6.08 7.24 26.05
CA PHE A 52 -4.67 6.91 25.95
C PHE A 52 -4.45 5.45 25.50
N GLU A 53 -5.15 4.50 26.11
CA GLU A 53 -5.08 3.08 25.73
C GLU A 53 -5.52 2.87 24.27
N ARG A 54 -6.59 3.57 23.85
CA ARG A 54 -7.05 3.56 22.45
C ARG A 54 -5.96 4.07 21.50
N ILE A 55 -5.30 5.18 21.84
CA ILE A 55 -4.23 5.77 21.01
C ILE A 55 -2.98 4.86 20.99
N GLU A 56 -2.61 4.26 22.11
CA GLU A 56 -1.48 3.34 22.20
C GLU A 56 -1.75 2.06 21.40
N ALA A 57 -2.97 1.53 21.47
CA ALA A 57 -3.42 0.42 20.64
C ALA A 57 -3.42 0.78 19.15
N GLU A 58 -3.94 1.95 18.75
CA GLU A 58 -3.90 2.42 17.36
C GLU A 58 -2.47 2.55 16.83
N LYS A 59 -1.55 3.07 17.65
CA LYS A 59 -0.12 3.15 17.28
C LYS A 59 0.48 1.77 17.11
N ASN A 60 0.19 0.84 18.03
CA ASN A 60 0.72 -0.53 17.94
C ASN A 60 0.21 -1.24 16.68
N VAL A 61 -1.08 -1.09 16.34
CA VAL A 61 -1.65 -1.60 15.08
C VAL A 61 -0.91 -1.02 13.88
N LYS A 62 -0.73 0.30 13.82
CA LYS A 62 0.02 0.94 12.73
C LYS A 62 1.46 0.44 12.63
N THR A 63 2.17 0.31 13.74
CA THR A 63 3.56 -0.21 13.73
C THR A 63 3.63 -1.66 13.29
N VAL A 64 2.65 -2.48 13.69
CA VAL A 64 2.57 -3.89 13.29
C VAL A 64 2.29 -3.97 11.79
N ASP A 65 1.32 -3.19 11.29
CA ASP A 65 1.02 -3.11 9.86
C ASP A 65 2.24 -2.67 9.07
N GLU A 66 2.91 -1.57 9.46
CA GLU A 66 4.14 -1.09 8.81
C GLU A 66 5.27 -2.12 8.84
N SER A 67 5.43 -2.86 9.94
CA SER A 67 6.50 -3.87 10.09
C SER A 67 6.23 -5.19 9.36
N ASN A 68 4.96 -5.53 9.12
CA ASN A 68 4.55 -6.76 8.43
C ASN A 68 4.41 -6.58 6.92
N VAL A 69 4.45 -5.34 6.42
CA VAL A 69 4.39 -5.07 4.99
C VAL A 69 5.73 -5.43 4.36
N ASP A 70 5.67 -6.30 3.34
CA ASP A 70 6.83 -6.67 2.52
C ASP A 70 7.50 -5.38 1.99
N PRO A 71 8.83 -5.22 2.09
CA PRO A 71 9.52 -4.02 1.60
C PRO A 71 9.19 -3.68 0.13
N ASP A 72 8.85 -4.68 -0.69
CA ASP A 72 8.37 -4.45 -2.06
C ASP A 72 7.03 -3.69 -2.10
N GLU A 73 6.12 -3.94 -1.16
CA GLU A 73 4.78 -3.35 -1.15
C GLU A 73 4.79 -1.87 -0.76
N LEU A 74 5.82 -1.41 -0.03
CA LEU A 74 6.02 0.01 0.27
C LEU A 74 6.34 0.82 -0.99
N LEU A 75 6.87 0.17 -2.03
CA LEU A 75 7.17 0.80 -3.32
C LEU A 75 5.94 0.90 -4.23
N PHE A 76 4.83 0.27 -3.85
CA PHE A 76 3.57 0.38 -4.57
C PHE A 76 2.83 1.66 -4.18
N ASP A 77 1.89 2.04 -5.03
CA ASP A 77 1.00 3.15 -4.74
C ASP A 77 -0.13 2.68 -3.82
N THR A 78 -0.32 3.41 -2.72
CA THR A 78 -1.40 3.16 -1.76
C THR A 78 -2.75 3.60 -2.31
N GLU A 79 -2.74 4.69 -3.08
CA GLU A 79 -3.88 5.30 -3.75
C GLU A 79 -3.62 5.30 -5.27
N LEU A 80 -4.68 5.43 -6.08
CA LEU A 80 -4.46 5.59 -7.51
C LEU A 80 -3.71 6.90 -7.73
N ALA A 81 -2.60 6.82 -8.46
CA ALA A 81 -1.81 8.01 -8.78
C ALA A 81 -2.58 9.00 -9.67
N ASP A 82 -3.55 8.50 -10.42
CA ASP A 82 -4.37 9.28 -11.33
C ASP A 82 -5.84 8.83 -11.26
N GLU A 83 -6.71 9.69 -10.77
CA GLU A 83 -8.15 9.43 -10.64
C GLU A 83 -8.81 9.34 -12.03
N ASP A 84 -8.24 10.01 -13.04
CA ASP A 84 -8.76 10.03 -14.40
C ASP A 84 -8.78 8.62 -15.03
N LEU A 85 -7.88 7.72 -14.59
CA LEU A 85 -7.84 6.32 -15.01
C LEU A 85 -9.13 5.56 -14.68
N LEU A 86 -9.88 5.97 -13.66
CA LEU A 86 -11.16 5.35 -13.31
C LEU A 86 -12.25 5.67 -14.34
N THR A 87 -12.13 6.81 -15.01
CA THR A 87 -13.09 7.29 -16.04
C THR A 87 -12.67 6.93 -17.46
N HIS A 88 -11.47 6.36 -17.63
CA HIS A 88 -10.94 6.01 -18.93
C HIS A 88 -11.74 4.86 -19.57
N ASP A 89 -12.06 4.96 -20.86
CA ASP A 89 -12.73 3.87 -21.58
C ASP A 89 -11.80 2.65 -21.65
N ALA A 90 -12.34 1.47 -21.33
CA ALA A 90 -11.63 0.20 -21.36
C ALA A 90 -11.21 -0.22 -22.77
N ARG A 91 -11.89 0.29 -23.81
CA ARG A 91 -11.54 -0.02 -25.20
C ARG A 91 -10.22 0.62 -25.59
N ASP A 92 -9.97 1.82 -25.08
CA ASP A 92 -8.77 2.61 -25.34
C ASP A 92 -7.68 2.37 -24.28
N TRP A 93 -7.56 1.13 -23.80
CA TRP A 93 -6.55 0.75 -22.79
C TRP A 93 -5.10 1.07 -23.20
N LYS A 94 -4.82 1.26 -24.49
CA LYS A 94 -3.48 1.59 -25.00
C LYS A 94 -3.03 3.00 -24.66
N THR A 95 -3.96 3.94 -24.49
CA THR A 95 -3.64 5.32 -24.11
C THR A 95 -3.56 5.50 -22.60
N ALA A 96 -4.09 4.54 -21.84
CA ALA A 96 -4.01 4.54 -20.39
C ALA A 96 -2.59 4.20 -19.89
N ASP A 97 -2.19 4.80 -18.77
CA ASP A 97 -0.96 4.42 -18.06
C ASP A 97 -1.18 3.08 -17.32
N LEU A 98 -0.62 2.01 -17.88
CA LEU A 98 -0.75 0.65 -17.38
C LEU A 98 0.03 0.43 -16.08
N TYR A 99 1.14 1.17 -15.87
CA TYR A 99 1.89 1.10 -14.62
C TYR A 99 1.12 1.79 -13.50
N ALA A 100 0.52 2.95 -13.76
CA ALA A 100 -0.33 3.64 -12.80
C ALA A 100 -1.60 2.84 -12.49
N ALA A 101 -2.23 2.20 -13.49
CA ALA A 101 -3.38 1.32 -13.28
C ALA A 101 -3.06 0.12 -12.37
N MET A 102 -1.83 -0.40 -12.41
CA MET A 102 -1.38 -1.47 -11.49
C MET A 102 -0.89 -0.94 -10.13
N GLY A 103 -0.75 0.38 -9.94
CA GLY A 103 -0.16 0.98 -8.73
C GLY A 103 1.36 0.82 -8.65
N LEU A 104 2.03 0.79 -9.80
CA LEU A 104 3.48 0.72 -9.96
C LEU A 104 4.04 2.01 -10.56
N SER A 105 3.37 3.16 -10.38
CA SER A 105 3.78 4.43 -11.01
C SER A 105 5.20 4.84 -10.61
N LYS A 106 5.63 4.51 -9.39
CA LYS A 106 6.98 4.77 -8.87
C LYS A 106 8.07 3.88 -9.47
N LEU A 107 7.73 2.61 -9.75
CA LEU A 107 8.69 1.61 -10.21
C LEU A 107 8.79 1.57 -11.75
N ARG A 108 7.69 1.83 -12.46
CA ARG A 108 7.55 1.73 -13.94
C ARG A 108 8.32 0.53 -14.50
N PHE A 109 9.22 0.75 -15.46
CA PHE A 109 10.02 -0.30 -16.13
C PHE A 109 10.92 -1.09 -15.15
N ARG A 110 11.33 -0.50 -14.01
CA ARG A 110 12.17 -1.14 -12.98
C ARG A 110 11.42 -2.21 -12.18
N ALA A 111 10.09 -2.30 -12.31
CA ALA A 111 9.30 -3.29 -11.61
C ALA A 111 9.67 -4.72 -12.02
N THR A 112 9.90 -5.57 -11.01
CA THR A 112 10.19 -6.99 -11.22
C THR A 112 8.90 -7.78 -11.50
N GLN A 113 9.03 -8.96 -12.12
CA GLN A 113 7.88 -9.82 -12.42
C GLN A 113 7.10 -10.20 -11.14
N ASN A 114 7.80 -10.44 -10.04
CA ASN A 114 7.17 -10.76 -8.76
C ASN A 114 6.37 -9.58 -8.20
N GLN A 115 6.90 -8.36 -8.32
CA GLN A 115 6.21 -7.14 -7.94
C GLN A 115 4.95 -6.90 -8.79
N ILE A 116 5.03 -7.16 -10.10
CA ILE A 116 3.87 -7.07 -11.01
C ILE A 116 2.75 -8.03 -10.59
N ILE A 117 3.09 -9.28 -10.23
CA ILE A 117 2.12 -10.26 -9.76
C ILE A 117 1.49 -9.84 -8.42
N LYS A 118 2.29 -9.35 -7.47
CA LYS A 118 1.80 -8.85 -6.17
C LYS A 118 0.87 -7.65 -6.36
N ALA A 119 1.27 -6.67 -7.16
CA ALA A 119 0.49 -5.48 -7.47
C ALA A 119 -0.85 -5.83 -8.13
N HIS A 120 -0.84 -6.74 -9.12
CA HIS A 120 -2.06 -7.23 -9.75
C HIS A 120 -3.02 -7.87 -8.74
N ARG A 121 -2.54 -8.74 -7.84
CA ARG A 121 -3.39 -9.35 -6.80
C ARG A 121 -4.04 -8.29 -5.91
N LYS A 122 -3.28 -7.27 -5.52
CA LYS A 122 -3.78 -6.16 -4.69
C LYS A 122 -4.86 -5.35 -5.41
N GLN A 123 -4.64 -5.00 -6.68
CA GLN A 123 -5.61 -4.24 -7.48
C GLN A 123 -6.87 -5.03 -7.78
N VAL A 124 -6.75 -6.33 -8.11
CA VAL A 124 -7.92 -7.20 -8.31
C VAL A 124 -8.77 -7.27 -7.06
N VAL A 125 -8.17 -7.41 -5.88
CA VAL A 125 -8.92 -7.46 -4.60
C VAL A 125 -9.65 -6.14 -4.31
N LYS A 126 -9.14 -5.01 -4.78
CA LYS A 126 -9.71 -3.67 -4.59
C LYS A 126 -10.82 -3.35 -5.61
N TYR A 127 -10.61 -3.71 -6.87
CA TYR A 127 -11.51 -3.36 -7.99
C TYR A 127 -12.29 -4.56 -8.55
N HIS A 128 -12.37 -5.68 -7.82
CA HIS A 128 -13.15 -6.83 -8.27
C HIS A 128 -14.63 -6.46 -8.51
N PRO A 129 -15.23 -6.87 -9.64
CA PRO A 129 -16.61 -6.49 -9.98
C PRO A 129 -17.63 -6.94 -8.93
N ASP A 130 -17.40 -8.07 -8.27
CA ASP A 130 -18.25 -8.59 -7.17
C ASP A 130 -18.30 -7.63 -5.97
N LYS A 131 -17.15 -7.13 -5.52
CA LYS A 131 -17.07 -6.19 -4.38
C LYS A 131 -17.62 -4.82 -4.72
N GLN A 132 -17.39 -4.35 -5.95
CA GLN A 132 -17.87 -3.06 -6.41
C GLN A 132 -19.39 -3.08 -6.61
N SER A 133 -19.93 -4.18 -7.11
CA SER A 133 -21.39 -4.38 -7.22
C SER A 133 -22.08 -4.38 -5.85
N ALA A 134 -21.45 -4.98 -4.83
CA ALA A 134 -21.94 -4.93 -3.45
C ALA A 134 -21.90 -3.53 -2.82
N ALA A 135 -21.01 -2.65 -3.29
CA ALA A 135 -20.88 -1.26 -2.85
C ALA A 135 -21.72 -0.27 -3.67
N GLY A 136 -22.52 -0.74 -4.65
CA GLY A 136 -23.33 0.11 -5.53
C GLY A 136 -22.55 0.80 -6.66
N GLY A 137 -21.45 0.19 -7.11
CA GLY A 137 -20.51 0.78 -8.08
C GLY A 137 -21.10 1.03 -9.47
N SER A 138 -20.66 2.13 -10.10
CA SER A 138 -20.95 2.54 -11.48
C SER A 138 -20.32 1.60 -12.51
N LEU A 139 -20.85 1.60 -13.74
CA LEU A 139 -20.31 0.91 -14.92
C LEU A 139 -18.85 1.29 -15.21
N ASP A 140 -18.43 2.49 -14.80
CA ASP A 140 -17.06 3.01 -15.02
C ASP A 140 -16.00 2.15 -14.32
N GLN A 141 -16.34 1.54 -13.18
CA GLN A 141 -15.42 0.68 -12.44
C GLN A 141 -15.16 -0.69 -13.11
N ASP A 142 -16.13 -1.19 -13.89
CA ASP A 142 -15.94 -2.40 -14.70
C ASP A 142 -14.96 -2.12 -15.86
N GLY A 143 -14.96 -0.89 -16.37
CA GLY A 143 -14.00 -0.43 -17.36
C GLY A 143 -12.56 -0.50 -16.82
N PHE A 144 -12.35 0.07 -15.63
CA PHE A 144 -11.05 0.07 -14.97
C PHE A 144 -10.53 -1.34 -14.67
N PHE A 145 -11.38 -2.25 -14.21
CA PHE A 145 -10.99 -3.65 -13.97
C PHE A 145 -10.46 -4.34 -15.25
N LYS A 146 -11.06 -4.06 -16.40
CA LYS A 146 -10.58 -4.58 -17.70
C LYS A 146 -9.21 -4.00 -18.08
N ILE A 147 -8.98 -2.72 -17.77
CA ILE A 147 -7.67 -2.08 -17.97
C ILE A 147 -6.62 -2.75 -17.09
N ILE A 148 -6.91 -3.02 -15.81
CA ILE A 148 -5.99 -3.76 -14.90
C ILE A 148 -5.62 -5.13 -15.48
N GLN A 149 -6.61 -5.87 -15.99
CA GLN A 149 -6.36 -7.19 -16.57
C GLN A 149 -5.47 -7.12 -17.82
N LYS A 150 -5.66 -6.09 -18.65
CA LYS A 150 -4.82 -5.82 -19.83
C LYS A 150 -3.43 -5.33 -19.46
N ALA A 151 -3.31 -4.51 -18.42
CA ALA A 151 -2.03 -4.08 -17.86
C ALA A 151 -1.20 -5.28 -17.40
N PHE A 152 -1.82 -6.23 -16.68
CA PHE A 152 -1.12 -7.44 -16.24
C PHE A 152 -0.68 -8.33 -17.41
N GLU A 153 -1.53 -8.50 -18.43
CA GLU A 153 -1.21 -9.30 -19.63
C GLU A 153 -0.02 -8.73 -20.42
N THR A 154 0.07 -7.40 -20.50
CA THR A 154 1.11 -6.70 -21.26
C THR A 154 2.42 -6.58 -20.48
N LEU A 155 2.36 -6.27 -19.19
CA LEU A 155 3.54 -6.06 -18.35
C LEU A 155 4.19 -7.37 -17.90
N THR A 156 3.47 -8.50 -17.93
CA THR A 156 4.01 -9.83 -17.63
C THR A 156 4.85 -10.42 -18.76
N ASP A 157 4.50 -10.15 -20.01
CA ASP A 157 5.26 -10.64 -21.17
C ASP A 157 6.39 -9.66 -21.48
N SER A 158 7.64 -10.11 -21.37
CA SER A 158 8.82 -9.28 -21.62
C SER A 158 8.80 -8.59 -22.98
N ASN A 159 8.25 -9.22 -24.02
CA ASN A 159 8.19 -8.62 -25.35
C ASN A 159 7.12 -7.53 -25.42
N LYS A 160 5.94 -7.78 -24.86
CA LYS A 160 4.85 -6.79 -24.81
C LYS A 160 5.21 -5.62 -23.90
N LYS A 161 5.86 -5.89 -22.77
CA LYS A 161 6.39 -4.87 -21.85
C LYS A 161 7.37 -3.95 -22.57
N ALA A 162 8.35 -4.51 -23.31
CA ALA A 162 9.30 -3.70 -24.08
C ALA A 162 8.63 -2.85 -25.16
N GLN A 163 7.60 -3.39 -25.84
CA GLN A 163 6.81 -2.63 -26.80
C GLN A 163 6.03 -1.48 -26.13
N TYR A 164 5.46 -1.73 -24.95
CA TYR A 164 4.76 -0.70 -24.19
C TYR A 164 5.72 0.39 -23.69
N ASP A 165 6.85 0.00 -23.10
CA ASP A 165 7.89 0.91 -22.59
C ASP A 165 8.47 1.81 -23.69
N SER A 166 8.43 1.37 -24.97
CA SER A 166 8.85 2.18 -26.12
C SER A 166 7.87 3.29 -26.51
N CYS A 167 6.61 3.19 -26.09
CA CYS A 167 5.56 4.17 -26.37
C CYS A 167 5.16 4.97 -25.10
N ASP A 168 5.86 4.76 -23.98
CA ASP A 168 5.58 5.44 -22.71
C ASP A 168 6.19 6.85 -22.68
N PHE A 169 5.37 7.84 -23.05
CA PHE A 169 5.76 9.25 -23.05
C PHE A 169 5.98 9.85 -21.64
N VAL A 170 5.46 9.21 -20.59
CA VAL A 170 5.60 9.71 -19.20
C VAL A 170 6.99 9.41 -18.65
N ALA A 171 7.69 8.42 -19.22
CA ALA A 171 9.05 8.06 -18.84
C ALA A 171 10.15 8.88 -19.56
N ASP A 172 9.78 9.73 -20.54
CA ASP A 172 10.75 10.51 -21.30
C ASP A 172 11.25 11.72 -20.51
N VAL A 173 12.55 11.73 -20.21
CA VAL A 173 13.24 12.86 -19.58
C VAL A 173 13.89 13.72 -20.66
N ALA A 174 13.46 14.98 -20.77
CA ALA A 174 14.02 15.90 -21.76
C ALA A 174 15.50 16.18 -21.48
N PRO A 175 16.35 16.24 -22.53
CA PRO A 175 17.77 16.52 -22.35
C PRO A 175 17.99 17.95 -21.82
N PRO A 176 19.09 18.17 -21.07
CA PRO A 176 19.42 19.49 -20.55
C PRO A 176 19.61 20.50 -21.67
N LYS A 177 19.16 21.74 -21.43
CA LYS A 177 19.25 22.84 -22.43
C LYS A 177 20.72 23.17 -22.70
N LYS A 178 21.06 23.34 -23.98
CA LYS A 178 22.41 23.71 -24.43
C LYS A 178 22.79 25.09 -23.89
N GLY A 179 23.92 25.20 -23.19
CA GLY A 179 24.55 26.49 -22.83
C GLY A 179 24.60 26.82 -21.33
N THR A 180 24.16 25.94 -20.45
CA THR A 180 24.35 26.09 -18.99
C THR A 180 25.65 25.40 -18.54
N ASN A 181 26.38 26.01 -17.60
CA ASN A 181 27.53 25.37 -16.95
C ASN A 181 26.99 24.37 -15.91
N TYR A 182 26.85 23.10 -16.31
CA TYR A 182 26.49 21.99 -15.43
C TYR A 182 27.53 20.88 -15.53
N ASP A 183 27.65 20.08 -14.47
CA ASP A 183 28.40 18.83 -14.54
C ASP A 183 27.66 17.84 -15.47
N PHE A 184 28.40 17.26 -16.41
CA PHE A 184 27.84 16.38 -17.44
C PHE A 184 27.06 15.21 -16.82
N TYR A 185 27.63 14.57 -15.79
CA TYR A 185 27.03 13.41 -15.16
C TYR A 185 25.79 13.76 -14.33
N GLU A 186 25.76 14.94 -13.71
CA GLU A 186 24.59 15.40 -12.95
C GLU A 186 23.41 15.72 -13.86
N ALA A 187 23.67 16.37 -15.01
CA ALA A 187 22.61 16.77 -15.92
C ALA A 187 22.12 15.64 -16.84
N TRP A 188 23.00 14.73 -17.25
CA TRP A 188 22.65 13.62 -18.14
C TRP A 188 22.34 12.31 -17.40
N GLY A 189 22.72 12.18 -16.12
CA GLY A 189 22.42 11.00 -15.30
C GLY A 189 20.94 10.59 -15.34
N PRO A 190 19.98 11.51 -15.08
CA PRO A 190 18.55 11.19 -15.16
C PRO A 190 18.08 10.74 -16.56
N VAL A 191 18.70 11.26 -17.62
CA VAL A 191 18.39 10.87 -19.01
C VAL A 191 18.89 9.45 -19.28
N PHE A 192 20.12 9.13 -18.85
CA PHE A 192 20.64 7.78 -18.97
C PHE A 192 19.86 6.78 -18.14
N ASP A 193 19.45 7.15 -16.92
CA ASP A 193 18.58 6.34 -16.07
C ASP A 193 17.22 6.05 -16.70
N ALA A 194 16.62 7.02 -17.41
CA ALA A 194 15.37 6.82 -18.13
C ALA A 194 15.56 5.90 -19.36
N GLU A 195 16.61 6.13 -20.13
CA GLU A 195 16.95 5.33 -21.33
C GLU A 195 17.48 3.92 -21.00
N ALA A 196 17.82 3.66 -19.74
CA ALA A 196 18.20 2.36 -19.22
C ALA A 196 17.19 1.25 -19.58
N ARG A 197 15.91 1.63 -19.75
CA ARG A 197 14.82 0.73 -20.16
C ARG A 197 15.10 -0.06 -21.44
N PHE A 198 15.91 0.48 -22.35
CA PHE A 198 16.27 -0.17 -23.62
C PHE A 198 17.59 -0.93 -23.56
N SER A 199 18.35 -0.82 -22.47
CA SER A 199 19.63 -1.49 -22.35
C SER A 199 19.48 -2.96 -21.97
N LYS A 200 20.15 -3.83 -22.74
CA LYS A 200 20.28 -5.26 -22.39
C LYS A 200 21.42 -5.55 -21.41
N LYS A 201 22.35 -4.60 -21.23
CA LYS A 201 23.53 -4.75 -20.36
C LYS A 201 23.41 -3.74 -19.22
N THR A 202 23.40 -4.25 -17.99
CA THR A 202 23.39 -3.45 -16.76
C THR A 202 24.67 -3.73 -15.96
N PRO A 203 25.25 -2.73 -15.26
CA PRO A 203 24.79 -1.35 -15.11
C PRO A 203 25.07 -0.48 -16.35
N ILE A 204 24.16 0.48 -16.60
CA ILE A 204 24.39 1.57 -17.56
C ILE A 204 25.48 2.52 -17.02
N PRO A 205 26.30 3.12 -17.91
CA PRO A 205 27.39 4.03 -17.52
C PRO A 205 26.94 5.31 -16.81
#